data_AF-A0A7R9YFR8-F1
#
_entry.id   AF-A0A7R9YFR8-F1
#
_cell.length_a   1.000
_cell.length_b   1.000
_cell.length_c   1.000
_cell.angle_alpha   90.00
_cell.angle_beta   90.00
_cell.angle_gamma   90.00
#
_symmetry.space_group_name_H-M   'P 1'
#
loop_
_entity.id
_entity.type
_entity.pdbx_description
1 polymer ?
#
loop_
_entity_poly.entity_id
_entity_poly.type
_entity_poly.pdbx_seq_one_letter_code
_entity_poly.pdbx_strand_id
1 'polypeptide(L)'
;SGVVWVLCEGFAEVSSLVGGMQLQHLWIASVFAACRGIELAPKRFANTLRGVTHYQLSGDADDPLIVLSPGLGASMDHFDFVTGHLVERGFQVLRYDFYDRGLSQSAAEYETDGFKHDLAFTKEVYVDQITSLLESLGLGDKRFTWVGHSTGGAVGLALAAIAPGKIAGIVLMSSAGLPVTKPLAARVADVPIVGDWLTR
;
A
#
# COMPACT_ATOMS: atom_id res chain seq x y z
N SER A 1 -15.49 16.87 0.90
CA SER A 1 -15.15 16.37 2.25
C SER A 1 -14.92 14.88 2.16
N GLY A 2 -13.70 14.39 2.39
CA GLY A 2 -13.38 12.96 2.41
C GLY A 2 -13.52 12.40 3.83
N VAL A 3 -13.97 11.16 3.96
CA VAL A 3 -14.08 10.46 5.26
C VAL A 3 -12.82 9.65 5.51
N VAL A 4 -12.18 9.81 6.67
CA VAL A 4 -11.00 9.05 7.11
C VAL A 4 -11.46 7.99 8.10
N TRP A 5 -11.28 6.72 7.76
CA TRP A 5 -11.48 5.58 8.65
C TRP A 5 -10.12 5.03 9.07
N VAL A 6 -9.80 5.10 10.35
CA VAL A 6 -8.58 4.49 10.90
C VAL A 6 -8.98 3.17 11.54
N LEU A 7 -8.57 2.06 10.93
CA LEU A 7 -8.64 0.76 11.57
C LEU A 7 -7.34 0.56 12.37
N CYS A 8 -7.34 1.08 13.60
CA CYS A 8 -6.40 0.61 14.60
C CYS A 8 -6.85 -0.77 15.01
N GLU A 9 -6.10 -1.82 14.69
CA GLU A 9 -6.31 -3.07 15.40
C GLU A 9 -6.14 -2.83 16.90
N GLY A 10 -7.10 -3.30 17.70
CA GLY A 10 -7.05 -3.34 19.16
C GLY A 10 -5.96 -4.31 19.66
N PHE A 11 -4.71 -4.10 19.26
CA PHE A 11 -3.57 -4.92 19.65
C PHE A 11 -3.02 -4.52 21.04
N ALA A 12 -3.54 -3.45 21.65
CA ALA A 12 -2.99 -2.91 22.89
C ALA A 12 -3.26 -3.79 24.12
N GLU A 13 -4.35 -4.56 24.18
CA GLU A 13 -4.65 -5.36 25.38
C GLU A 13 -4.07 -6.79 25.35
N VAL A 14 -3.84 -7.39 24.18
CA VAL A 14 -3.37 -8.79 24.08
C VAL A 14 -1.84 -8.90 24.03
N SER A 15 -1.14 -7.84 23.63
CA SER A 15 0.33 -7.84 23.50
C SER A 15 1.09 -7.90 24.83
N SER A 16 0.40 -7.67 25.96
CA SER A 16 1.01 -7.77 27.29
C SER A 16 1.14 -9.21 27.81
N LEU A 17 0.46 -10.18 27.19
CA LEU A 17 0.34 -11.55 27.72
C LEU A 17 1.05 -12.62 26.88
N VAL A 18 1.25 -12.43 25.58
CA VAL A 18 1.98 -13.40 24.74
C VAL A 18 2.70 -12.64 23.61
N GLY A 19 4.02 -12.87 23.46
CA GLY A 19 4.91 -12.09 22.59
C GLY A 19 4.34 -11.73 21.21
N GLY A 20 4.15 -10.44 20.97
CA GLY A 20 3.43 -9.87 19.81
C GLY A 20 3.98 -10.20 18.42
N MET A 21 5.15 -10.85 18.31
CA MET A 21 5.70 -11.29 17.03
C MET A 21 4.99 -12.56 16.50
N GLN A 22 4.48 -13.44 17.38
CA GLN A 22 3.84 -14.69 16.95
C GLN A 22 2.46 -14.49 16.33
N LEU A 23 1.72 -13.44 16.72
CA LEU A 23 0.37 -13.18 16.19
C LEU A 23 0.38 -12.59 14.78
N GLN A 24 1.39 -11.80 14.42
CA GLN A 24 1.58 -11.31 13.04
C GLN A 24 1.79 -12.48 12.06
N HIS A 25 2.57 -13.49 12.46
CA HIS A 25 2.77 -14.70 11.67
C HIS A 25 1.50 -15.53 11.51
N LEU A 26 0.59 -15.54 12.51
CA LEU A 26 -0.66 -16.29 12.44
C LEU A 26 -1.70 -15.63 11.51
N TRP A 27 -1.75 -14.30 11.43
CA TRP A 27 -2.62 -13.62 10.46
C TRP A 27 -2.11 -13.77 9.02
N ILE A 28 -0.81 -13.55 8.79
CA ILE A 28 -0.15 -13.78 7.50
C ILE A 28 -0.34 -15.25 7.07
N ALA A 29 -0.17 -16.21 7.99
CA ALA A 29 -0.41 -17.63 7.71
C ALA A 29 -1.88 -17.94 7.41
N SER A 30 -2.83 -17.23 8.03
CA SER A 30 -4.27 -17.39 7.76
C SER A 30 -4.67 -16.83 6.39
N VAL A 31 -4.06 -15.71 5.97
CA VAL A 31 -4.20 -15.16 4.61
C VAL A 31 -3.61 -16.14 3.58
N PHE A 32 -2.39 -16.63 3.79
CA PHE A 32 -1.79 -17.64 2.93
C PHE A 32 -2.58 -18.96 2.87
N ALA A 33 -3.21 -19.37 3.98
CA ALA A 33 -4.08 -20.55 4.00
C ALA A 33 -5.37 -20.33 3.20
N ALA A 34 -5.93 -19.12 3.21
CA ALA A 34 -7.10 -18.74 2.42
C ALA A 34 -6.81 -18.57 0.92
N CYS A 35 -5.55 -18.32 0.52
CA CYS A 35 -5.14 -18.20 -0.89
C CYS A 35 -4.92 -19.54 -1.62
N ARG A 36 -5.14 -20.70 -0.98
CA ARG A 36 -5.01 -22.00 -1.68
C ARG A 36 -6.17 -22.20 -2.65
N GLY A 37 -5.85 -22.31 -3.95
CA GLY A 37 -6.81 -22.67 -5.00
C GLY A 37 -7.29 -21.51 -5.87
N ILE A 38 -6.66 -20.34 -5.79
CA ILE A 38 -6.98 -19.20 -6.67
C ILE A 38 -6.41 -19.45 -8.07
N GLU A 39 -7.28 -19.41 -9.07
CA GLU A 39 -6.88 -19.32 -10.47
C GLU A 39 -6.22 -17.95 -10.69
N LEU A 40 -4.94 -17.94 -11.06
CA LEU A 40 -4.19 -16.70 -11.21
C LEU A 40 -4.77 -15.89 -12.38
N ALA A 41 -5.39 -14.76 -12.05
CA ALA A 41 -5.83 -13.79 -13.05
C ALA A 41 -4.64 -13.46 -14.00
N PRO A 42 -4.91 -13.21 -15.30
CA PRO A 42 -3.85 -12.87 -16.22
C PRO A 42 -3.13 -11.62 -15.74
N LYS A 43 -1.80 -11.74 -15.59
CA LYS A 43 -0.92 -10.65 -15.13
C LYS A 43 -1.10 -9.43 -16.02
N ARG A 44 -1.27 -8.24 -15.43
CA ARG A 44 -1.39 -6.97 -16.15
C ARG A 44 -0.29 -6.01 -15.73
N PHE A 45 0.21 -5.27 -16.71
CA PHE A 45 1.30 -4.32 -16.52
C PHE A 45 0.95 -2.99 -17.17
N ALA A 46 1.39 -1.89 -16.56
CA ALA A 46 1.29 -0.56 -17.12
C ALA A 46 2.64 0.15 -17.02
N ASN A 47 2.97 0.90 -18.08
CA ASN A 47 4.08 1.84 -18.02
C ASN A 47 3.66 3.01 -17.13
N THR A 48 4.50 3.30 -16.15
CA THR A 48 4.29 4.31 -15.12
C THR A 48 5.50 5.23 -15.10
N LEU A 49 5.40 6.38 -14.42
CA LEU A 49 6.40 7.44 -14.51
C LEU A 49 7.82 6.92 -14.27
N ARG A 50 7.98 6.01 -13.31
CA ARG A 50 9.27 5.52 -12.83
C ARG A 50 9.52 4.03 -13.06
N GLY A 51 8.81 3.41 -13.99
CA GLY A 51 9.00 2.00 -14.32
C GLY A 51 7.73 1.32 -14.80
N VAL A 52 7.65 0.01 -14.61
CA VAL A 52 6.50 -0.81 -14.97
C VAL A 52 5.79 -1.26 -13.69
N THR A 53 4.49 -1.00 -13.61
CA THR A 53 3.67 -1.41 -12.46
C THR A 53 2.82 -2.62 -12.83
N HIS A 54 2.98 -3.71 -12.08
CA HIS A 54 2.08 -4.84 -12.08
C HIS A 54 0.82 -4.52 -11.28
N TYR A 55 -0.34 -4.80 -11.87
CA TYR A 55 -1.63 -4.46 -11.26
C TYR A 55 -2.72 -5.46 -11.63
N GLN A 56 -3.82 -5.39 -10.89
CA GLN A 56 -5.08 -6.03 -11.23
C GLN A 56 -6.21 -5.02 -11.08
N LEU A 57 -7.11 -4.98 -12.07
CA LEU A 57 -8.34 -4.19 -12.04
C LEU A 57 -9.52 -5.14 -12.20
N SER A 58 -10.44 -5.11 -11.23
CA SER A 58 -11.60 -5.99 -11.13
C SER A 58 -12.88 -5.18 -10.91
N GLY A 59 -14.03 -5.72 -11.28
CA GLY A 59 -15.32 -5.00 -11.21
C GLY A 59 -15.60 -4.13 -12.43
N ASP A 60 -16.79 -3.53 -12.46
CA ASP A 60 -17.29 -2.79 -13.61
C ASP A 60 -16.65 -1.41 -13.74
N ALA A 61 -16.52 -0.93 -14.98
CA ALA A 61 -15.85 0.33 -15.27
C ALA A 61 -16.60 1.57 -14.76
N ASP A 62 -17.90 1.47 -14.52
CA ASP A 62 -18.74 2.58 -14.06
C ASP A 62 -18.90 2.61 -12.53
N ASP A 63 -18.43 1.56 -11.83
CA ASP A 63 -18.53 1.46 -10.39
C ASP A 63 -17.57 2.43 -9.67
N PRO A 64 -17.88 2.82 -8.41
CA PRO A 64 -16.97 3.58 -7.58
C PRO A 64 -15.63 2.85 -7.39
N LEU A 65 -14.53 3.58 -7.58
CA LEU A 65 -13.19 3.02 -7.53
C LEU A 65 -12.66 2.92 -6.08
N ILE A 66 -12.11 1.75 -5.75
CA ILE A 66 -11.31 1.50 -4.56
C ILE A 66 -9.89 1.13 -5.00
N VAL A 67 -8.89 1.79 -4.41
CA VAL A 67 -7.48 1.46 -4.60
C VAL A 67 -6.95 0.78 -3.33
N LEU A 68 -6.44 -0.44 -3.46
CA LEU A 68 -5.83 -1.21 -2.38
C LEU A 68 -4.31 -1.16 -2.50
N SER A 69 -3.65 -0.59 -1.48
CA SER A 69 -2.21 -0.35 -1.46
C SER A 69 -1.52 -1.19 -0.38
N PRO A 70 -0.59 -2.10 -0.76
CA PRO A 70 0.05 -3.02 0.17
C PRO A 70 1.07 -2.31 1.09
N GLY A 71 1.60 -3.07 2.05
CA GLY A 71 2.73 -2.63 2.89
C GLY A 71 4.08 -2.97 2.25
N LEU A 72 5.16 -2.41 2.78
CA LEU A 72 6.51 -2.77 2.35
C LEU A 72 6.78 -4.26 2.62
N GLY A 73 7.17 -5.01 1.57
CA GLY A 73 7.43 -6.45 1.66
C GLY A 73 6.22 -7.35 1.39
N ALA A 74 5.05 -6.77 1.14
CA ALA A 74 3.85 -7.47 0.67
C ALA A 74 3.68 -7.34 -0.86
N SER A 75 2.83 -8.19 -1.43
CA SER A 75 2.31 -8.05 -2.80
C SER A 75 0.82 -7.69 -2.78
N MET A 76 0.29 -7.32 -3.94
CA MET A 76 -1.14 -7.06 -4.14
C MET A 76 -2.04 -8.27 -3.84
N ASP A 77 -1.49 -9.48 -3.78
CA ASP A 77 -2.21 -10.73 -3.53
C ASP A 77 -2.77 -10.81 -2.10
N HIS A 78 -2.22 -10.01 -1.17
CA HIS A 78 -2.75 -9.87 0.19
C HIS A 78 -4.22 -9.42 0.22
N PHE A 79 -4.67 -8.81 -0.88
CA PHE A 79 -6.02 -8.31 -1.02
C PHE A 79 -6.93 -9.20 -1.89
N ASP A 80 -6.49 -10.37 -2.34
CA ASP A 80 -7.31 -11.26 -3.19
C ASP A 80 -8.66 -11.56 -2.55
N PHE A 81 -8.64 -11.97 -1.27
CA PHE A 81 -9.85 -12.33 -0.54
C PHE A 81 -10.85 -11.16 -0.44
N VAL A 82 -10.38 -9.96 -0.11
CA VAL A 82 -11.28 -8.79 0.03
C VAL A 82 -11.75 -8.26 -1.32
N THR A 83 -11.00 -8.47 -2.40
CA THR A 83 -11.34 -7.99 -3.74
C THR A 83 -12.66 -8.55 -4.23
N GLY A 84 -12.86 -9.87 -4.13
CA GLY A 84 -14.11 -10.51 -4.56
C GLY A 84 -15.32 -9.92 -3.83
N HIS A 85 -15.22 -9.77 -2.51
CA HIS A 85 -16.27 -9.20 -1.67
C HIS A 85 -16.59 -7.74 -2.00
N LEU A 86 -15.58 -6.95 -2.40
CA LEU A 86 -15.79 -5.56 -2.80
C LEU A 86 -16.45 -5.49 -4.18
N VAL A 87 -16.00 -6.30 -5.14
CA VAL A 87 -16.61 -6.38 -6.48
C VAL A 87 -18.08 -6.81 -6.40
N GLU A 88 -18.40 -7.83 -5.60
CA GLU A 88 -19.79 -8.26 -5.34
C GLU A 88 -20.69 -7.15 -4.76
N ARG A 89 -20.10 -6.14 -4.15
CA ARG A 89 -20.80 -4.97 -3.58
C ARG A 89 -20.88 -3.79 -4.54
N GLY A 90 -20.48 -3.96 -5.81
CA GLY A 90 -20.54 -2.92 -6.83
C GLY A 90 -19.39 -1.91 -6.73
N PHE A 91 -18.17 -2.39 -6.48
CA PHE A 91 -16.97 -1.57 -6.51
C PHE A 91 -16.02 -2.02 -7.61
N GLN A 92 -15.44 -1.04 -8.31
CA GLN A 92 -14.25 -1.27 -9.12
C GLN A 92 -13.05 -1.29 -8.19
N VAL A 93 -12.22 -2.34 -8.25
CA VAL A 93 -11.09 -2.53 -7.34
C VAL A 93 -9.79 -2.56 -8.11
N LEU A 94 -8.92 -1.59 -7.84
CA LEU A 94 -7.54 -1.55 -8.31
C LEU A 94 -6.60 -2.03 -7.21
N ARG A 95 -5.76 -3.01 -7.54
CA ARG A 95 -4.65 -3.48 -6.69
C ARG A 95 -3.38 -3.44 -7.50
N TYR A 96 -2.25 -3.21 -6.85
CA TYR A 96 -0.96 -3.08 -7.54
C TYR A 96 0.20 -3.44 -6.63
N ASP A 97 1.30 -3.85 -7.24
CA ASP A 97 2.56 -4.06 -6.55
C ASP A 97 3.37 -2.77 -6.52
N PHE A 98 3.94 -2.43 -5.36
CA PHE A 98 4.95 -1.37 -5.29
C PHE A 98 6.15 -1.69 -6.18
N TYR A 99 6.83 -0.65 -6.68
CA TYR A 99 8.09 -0.84 -7.40
C TYR A 99 9.07 -1.73 -6.63
N ASP A 100 9.71 -2.63 -7.38
CA ASP A 100 10.67 -3.63 -6.88
C ASP A 100 10.08 -4.58 -5.84
N ARG A 101 8.76 -4.78 -5.90
CA ARG A 101 7.99 -5.78 -5.15
C ARG A 101 7.01 -6.47 -6.08
N GLY A 102 6.60 -7.68 -5.68
CA GLY A 102 5.78 -8.55 -6.51
C GLY A 102 6.37 -8.67 -7.92
N LEU A 103 5.64 -8.22 -8.93
CA LEU A 103 6.11 -8.20 -10.33
C LEU A 103 6.29 -6.78 -10.90
N SER A 104 6.19 -5.73 -10.08
CA SER A 104 6.52 -4.36 -10.50
C SER A 104 8.03 -4.15 -10.57
N GLN A 105 8.47 -3.36 -11.53
CA GLN A 105 9.88 -3.08 -11.77
C GLN A 105 10.10 -1.57 -11.88
N SER A 106 11.04 -1.04 -11.11
CA SER A 106 11.49 0.34 -11.30
C SER A 106 12.41 0.50 -12.51
N ALA A 107 12.49 1.71 -13.05
CA ALA A 107 13.56 2.04 -13.96
C ALA A 107 14.88 2.08 -13.18
N ALA A 108 15.88 1.32 -13.66
CA ALA A 108 17.19 1.17 -13.02
C ALA A 108 18.02 2.47 -12.92
N GLU A 109 17.55 3.57 -13.52
CA GLU A 109 18.26 4.85 -13.65
C GLU A 109 17.40 6.00 -13.14
N TYR A 110 17.29 6.13 -11.82
CA TYR A 110 16.87 7.39 -11.20
C TYR A 110 18.07 8.01 -10.48
N GLU A 111 18.74 8.94 -11.16
CA GLU A 111 19.71 9.82 -10.53
C GLU A 111 18.96 10.87 -9.70
N THR A 112 19.15 10.81 -8.39
CA THR A 112 18.93 11.96 -7.50
C THR A 112 20.31 12.30 -6.93
N ASP A 113 20.81 13.48 -7.25
CA ASP A 113 22.03 14.08 -6.70
C ASP A 113 23.32 13.25 -6.83
N GLY A 114 23.55 12.60 -7.98
CA GLY A 114 24.84 11.99 -8.32
C GLY A 114 25.19 10.71 -7.56
N PHE A 115 24.25 10.16 -6.79
CA PHE A 115 24.36 8.82 -6.20
C PHE A 115 23.38 7.88 -6.89
N LYS A 116 23.89 6.74 -7.40
CA LYS A 116 23.04 5.59 -7.78
C LYS A 116 22.41 5.05 -6.51
N HIS A 117 21.22 5.53 -6.19
CA HIS A 117 20.37 4.90 -5.19
C HIS A 117 19.46 3.91 -5.92
N ASP A 118 19.49 2.63 -5.53
CA ASP A 118 18.32 1.77 -5.66
C ASP A 118 17.13 2.61 -5.19
N LEU A 119 16.14 2.87 -6.05
CA LEU A 119 15.06 3.84 -5.86
C LEU A 119 14.84 4.12 -4.37
N ALA A 120 15.37 5.24 -3.87
CA ALA A 120 15.25 5.56 -2.46
C ALA A 120 13.77 5.44 -2.11
N PHE A 121 13.44 4.50 -1.21
CA PHE A 121 12.09 4.04 -0.82
C PHE A 121 11.30 5.17 -0.17
N THR A 122 11.03 6.20 -0.96
CA THR A 122 10.46 7.47 -0.54
C THR A 122 8.98 7.45 -0.86
N LYS A 123 8.20 8.13 -0.01
CA LYS A 123 6.75 8.26 -0.20
C LYS A 123 6.42 8.91 -1.55
N GLU A 124 7.28 9.81 -2.04
CA GLU A 124 7.15 10.51 -3.32
C GLU A 124 7.19 9.54 -4.50
N VAL A 125 8.13 8.59 -4.52
CA VAL A 125 8.23 7.56 -5.56
C VAL A 125 6.94 6.72 -5.63
N TYR A 126 6.38 6.33 -4.49
CA TYR A 126 5.15 5.54 -4.45
C TYR A 126 3.89 6.33 -4.78
N VAL A 127 3.87 7.63 -4.46
CA VAL A 127 2.82 8.54 -4.89
C VAL A 127 2.87 8.75 -6.41
N ASP A 128 4.05 8.95 -6.98
CA ASP A 128 4.25 9.03 -8.44
C ASP A 128 3.80 7.74 -9.13
N GLN A 129 4.15 6.58 -8.54
CA GLN A 129 3.74 5.28 -9.06
C GLN A 129 2.22 5.17 -9.20
N ILE A 130 1.47 5.44 -8.13
CA ILE A 130 0.02 5.25 -8.15
C ILE A 130 -0.68 6.33 -8.98
N THR A 131 -0.19 7.57 -8.97
CA THR A 131 -0.73 8.64 -9.82
C THR A 131 -0.58 8.30 -11.29
N SER A 132 0.62 7.90 -11.73
CA SER A 132 0.88 7.55 -13.12
C SER A 132 0.21 6.23 -13.53
N LEU A 133 0.03 5.28 -12.62
CA LEU A 133 -0.79 4.10 -12.86
C LEU A 133 -2.23 4.49 -13.15
N LEU A 134 -2.86 5.33 -12.31
CA LEU A 134 -4.23 5.78 -12.53
C LEU A 134 -4.38 6.51 -13.88
N GLU A 135 -3.43 7.36 -14.25
CA GLU A 135 -3.40 8.02 -15.56
C GLU A 135 -3.32 7.01 -16.71
N SER A 136 -2.39 6.04 -16.62
CA SER A 136 -2.18 5.02 -17.67
C SER A 136 -3.42 4.14 -17.91
N LEU A 137 -4.27 3.98 -16.89
CA LEU A 137 -5.51 3.21 -16.95
C LEU A 137 -6.72 4.05 -17.36
N GLY A 138 -6.54 5.35 -17.65
CA GLY A 138 -7.65 6.27 -17.92
C GLY A 138 -8.51 6.58 -16.69
N LEU A 139 -7.99 6.28 -15.50
CA LEU A 139 -8.66 6.51 -14.20
C LEU A 139 -8.18 7.80 -13.52
N GLY A 140 -7.27 8.55 -14.16
CA GLY A 140 -6.64 9.75 -13.61
C GLY A 140 -7.65 10.78 -13.10
N ASP A 141 -8.81 10.91 -13.74
CA ASP A 141 -9.86 11.88 -13.34
C ASP A 141 -10.86 11.37 -12.31
N LYS A 142 -10.89 10.06 -12.03
CA LYS A 142 -11.83 9.49 -11.06
C LYS A 142 -11.46 9.91 -9.63
N ARG A 143 -12.50 10.14 -8.82
CA ARG A 143 -12.36 10.11 -7.36
C ARG A 143 -12.44 8.67 -6.89
N PHE A 144 -11.67 8.32 -5.87
CA PHE A 144 -11.60 6.94 -5.37
C PHE A 144 -11.44 6.87 -3.87
N THR A 145 -11.77 5.72 -3.30
CA THR A 145 -11.47 5.39 -1.90
C THR A 145 -10.11 4.71 -1.83
N TRP A 146 -9.25 5.17 -0.93
CA TRP A 146 -7.96 4.55 -0.67
C TRP A 146 -8.05 3.56 0.49
N VAL A 147 -7.44 2.39 0.36
CA VAL A 147 -7.23 1.45 1.47
C VAL A 147 -5.75 1.10 1.53
N GLY A 148 -5.07 1.55 2.58
CA GLY A 148 -3.64 1.39 2.72
C GLY A 148 -3.25 0.56 3.93
N HIS A 149 -2.44 -0.48 3.71
CA HIS A 149 -1.82 -1.25 4.79
C HIS A 149 -0.38 -0.80 5.04
N SER A 150 -0.01 -0.51 6.29
CA SER A 150 1.35 -0.11 6.67
C SER A 150 1.89 1.05 5.81
N THR A 151 2.95 0.84 5.01
CA THR A 151 3.49 1.82 4.05
C THR A 151 2.44 2.34 3.08
N GLY A 152 1.51 1.50 2.62
CA GLY A 152 0.39 1.93 1.76
C GLY A 152 -0.51 2.95 2.44
N GLY A 153 -0.61 2.94 3.77
CA GLY A 153 -1.32 3.98 4.51
C GLY A 153 -0.58 5.32 4.50
N ALA A 154 0.74 5.32 4.67
CA ALA A 154 1.57 6.52 4.56
C ALA A 154 1.52 7.14 3.15
N VAL A 155 1.54 6.31 2.10
CA VAL A 155 1.37 6.74 0.71
C VAL A 155 0.00 7.38 0.49
N GLY A 156 -1.07 6.77 1.01
CA GLY A 156 -2.43 7.32 0.92
C GLY A 156 -2.57 8.67 1.62
N LEU A 157 -1.96 8.84 2.79
CA LEU A 157 -1.94 10.12 3.50
C LEU A 157 -1.17 11.19 2.73
N ALA A 158 -0.02 10.85 2.16
CA ALA A 158 0.75 11.76 1.30
C ALA A 158 -0.06 12.17 0.06
N LEU A 159 -0.70 11.21 -0.60
CA LEU A 159 -1.56 11.46 -1.77
C LEU A 159 -2.75 12.35 -1.42
N ALA A 160 -3.41 12.12 -0.29
CA ALA A 160 -4.52 12.94 0.17
C ALA A 160 -4.10 14.39 0.48
N ALA A 161 -2.87 14.61 0.94
CA ALA A 161 -2.33 15.93 1.22
C ALA A 161 -2.04 16.73 -0.07
N ILE A 162 -1.54 16.08 -1.12
CA ILE A 162 -1.21 16.76 -2.39
C ILE A 162 -2.39 16.85 -3.36
N ALA A 163 -3.33 15.91 -3.29
CA ALA A 163 -4.46 15.81 -4.22
C ALA A 163 -5.79 15.53 -3.47
N PRO A 164 -6.20 16.42 -2.54
CA PRO A 164 -7.38 16.19 -1.69
C PRO A 164 -8.69 16.02 -2.48
N GLY A 165 -8.77 16.56 -3.70
CA GLY A 165 -9.91 16.39 -4.59
C GLY A 165 -10.12 14.96 -5.10
N LYS A 166 -9.05 14.15 -5.19
CA LYS A 166 -9.09 12.78 -5.73
C LYS A 166 -9.58 11.75 -4.71
N ILE A 167 -9.39 12.00 -3.41
CA ILE A 167 -9.75 11.06 -2.36
C ILE A 167 -11.21 11.22 -1.94
N ALA A 168 -12.03 10.20 -2.21
CA ALA A 168 -13.41 10.09 -1.73
C ALA A 168 -13.49 9.67 -0.26
N GLY A 169 -12.59 8.77 0.15
CA GLY A 169 -12.38 8.34 1.52
C GLY A 169 -11.05 7.61 1.64
N ILE A 170 -10.56 7.45 2.87
CA ILE A 170 -9.31 6.73 3.14
C ILE A 170 -9.50 5.77 4.31
N VAL A 171 -9.02 4.54 4.15
CA VAL A 171 -9.00 3.49 5.17
C VAL A 171 -7.54 3.17 5.48
N LEU A 172 -7.14 3.28 6.73
CA LEU A 172 -5.79 3.03 7.20
C LEU A 172 -5.73 1.75 8.04
N MET A 173 -4.98 0.75 7.60
CA MET A 173 -4.79 -0.54 8.27
C MET A 173 -3.35 -0.63 8.79
N SER A 174 -3.16 -0.57 10.11
CA SER A 174 -1.80 -0.63 10.72
C SER A 174 -0.80 0.33 10.06
N SER A 175 -1.26 1.55 9.71
CA SER A 175 -0.54 2.49 8.85
C SER A 175 0.75 3.02 9.46
N ALA A 176 1.79 3.11 8.64
CA ALA A 176 2.97 3.91 8.95
C ALA A 176 2.62 5.41 8.93
N GLY A 177 3.44 6.23 9.60
CA GLY A 177 3.30 7.69 9.61
C GLY A 177 2.22 8.25 10.56
N LEU A 178 1.45 7.40 11.24
CA LEU A 178 0.56 7.84 12.32
C LEU A 178 1.34 8.01 13.63
N PRO A 179 0.99 9.02 14.46
CA PRO A 179 1.59 9.19 15.78
C PRO A 179 1.22 8.02 16.67
N VAL A 180 2.17 7.13 16.92
CA VAL A 180 2.08 6.07 17.93
C VAL A 180 2.96 6.45 19.11
N THR A 181 2.45 6.27 20.33
CA THR A 181 3.28 6.37 21.54
C THR A 181 4.28 5.24 21.56
N LYS A 182 5.50 5.50 21.09
CA LYS A 182 6.60 4.53 21.07
C LYS A 182 7.21 4.39 22.48
N PRO A 183 7.46 3.16 22.97
CA PRO A 183 8.32 2.94 24.11
C PRO A 183 9.69 3.60 23.89
N LEU A 184 10.35 4.07 24.95
CA LEU A 184 11.61 4.82 24.86
C LEU A 184 12.67 4.11 24.00
N ALA A 185 12.73 2.78 24.05
CA ALA A 185 13.64 1.96 23.25
C ALA A 185 13.36 2.01 21.74
N ALA A 186 12.09 2.12 21.32
CA ALA A 186 11.71 2.20 19.91
C ALA A 186 11.91 3.61 19.30
N ARG A 187 12.09 4.64 20.14
CA ARG A 187 12.43 6.00 19.72
C ARG A 187 13.87 6.13 19.22
N VAL A 188 14.71 5.13 19.47
CA VAL A 188 16.09 5.08 18.95
C VAL A 188 16.09 4.99 17.42
N ALA A 189 15.09 4.34 16.82
CA ALA A 189 14.93 4.29 15.36
C ALA A 189 14.50 5.63 14.74
N ASP A 190 14.05 6.61 15.55
CA ASP A 190 13.71 7.96 15.08
C ASP A 190 14.92 8.91 15.11
N VAL A 191 16.06 8.46 15.64
CA VAL A 191 17.31 9.22 15.59
C VAL A 191 17.85 9.14 14.15
N PRO A 192 18.05 10.26 13.44
CA PRO A 192 18.37 10.26 12.00
C PRO A 192 19.51 9.31 11.64
N ILE A 193 20.60 9.31 12.41
CA ILE A 193 21.78 8.47 12.16
C ILE A 193 21.48 6.95 12.30
N VAL A 194 20.59 6.56 13.21
CA VAL A 194 20.26 5.15 13.47
C VAL A 194 19.09 4.69 12.60
N GLY A 195 18.09 5.54 12.41
CA GLY A 195 16.98 5.33 11.48
C GLY A 195 17.49 5.11 10.06
N ASP A 196 18.39 5.98 9.58
CA ASP A 196 18.99 5.86 8.24
C ASP A 196 19.81 4.58 8.05
N TRP A 197 20.31 3.96 9.12
CA TRP A 197 21.03 2.70 9.06
C TRP A 197 20.09 1.48 9.08
N LEU A 198 18.93 1.61 9.73
CA LEU A 198 17.91 0.55 9.81
C LEU A 198 17.01 0.49 8.58
N THR A 199 16.88 1.60 7.84
CA THR A 199 16.09 1.69 6.60
C THR A 199 16.93 1.58 5.33
N ARG A 200 18.24 1.31 5.46
CA ARG A 200 19.15 0.95 4.37
C ARG A 200 19.05 -0.53 4.01
#